data_AF-A0A9C8WJ02-F1
#
_entry.id   AF-A0A9C8WJ02-F1
#
_cell.length_a   1.000
_cell.length_b   1.000
_cell.length_c   1.000
_cell.angle_alpha   90.00
_cell.angle_beta   90.00
_cell.angle_gamma   90.00
#
_symmetry.space_group_name_H-M   'P 1'
#
loop_
_entity.id
_entity.type
_entity.pdbx_description
1 polymer ?
#
loop_
_entity_poly.entity_id
_entity_poly.type
_entity_poly.pdbx_seq_one_letter_code
_entity_poly.pdbx_strand_id
1 'polypeptide(L)'
;AELLTVTERLYRQAGLKRAYFSAFRPIADTPLENLPPAPLARQTRLYQASFLLRDYGFRLEDLPFGPDGNLPLERDPKQVWAETHLRAAPVEINTAGRRELLRVPGIGPKSAEAILAARRETRLRALSQLRKLGVDTARAAPCILLDGKSPPRQLGLWGGRD
;
A
#
# COMPACT_ATOMS: atom_id res chain seq x y z
N ALA A 1 -7.55 -14.13 4.40
CA ALA A 1 -6.14 -14.56 4.27
C ALA A 1 -5.96 -15.57 3.13
N GLU A 2 -6.73 -16.65 3.09
CA GLU A 2 -6.56 -17.80 2.18
C GLU A 2 -6.33 -17.46 0.69
N LEU A 3 -7.18 -16.62 0.08
CA LEU A 3 -7.03 -16.22 -1.33
C LEU A 3 -5.65 -15.58 -1.60
N LEU A 4 -5.17 -14.76 -0.67
CA LEU A 4 -3.86 -14.11 -0.80
C LEU A 4 -2.72 -15.08 -0.52
N THR A 5 -2.92 -16.07 0.35
CA THR A 5 -1.97 -17.16 0.57
C THR A 5 -1.72 -17.96 -0.71
N VAL A 6 -2.79 -18.36 -1.39
CA VAL A 6 -2.68 -19.05 -2.69
C VAL A 6 -2.04 -18.13 -3.73
N THR A 7 -2.44 -16.85 -3.76
CA THR A 7 -1.89 -15.87 -4.70
C THR A 7 -0.38 -15.67 -4.52
N GLU A 8 0.10 -15.50 -3.30
CA GLU A 8 1.54 -15.35 -3.01
C GLU A 8 2.33 -16.58 -3.46
N ARG A 9 1.81 -17.78 -3.15
CA ARG A 9 2.41 -19.04 -3.58
C ARG A 9 2.52 -19.12 -5.10
N LEU A 10 1.46 -18.79 -5.83
CA LEU A 10 1.45 -18.80 -7.29
C LEU A 10 2.42 -17.78 -7.89
N TYR A 11 2.54 -16.60 -7.30
CA TYR A 11 3.57 -15.62 -7.72
C TYR A 11 4.98 -16.18 -7.56
N ARG A 12 5.27 -16.83 -6.42
CA ARG A 12 6.63 -17.30 -6.09
C ARG A 12 7.02 -18.60 -6.78
N GLN A 13 6.08 -19.53 -6.95
CA GLN A 13 6.38 -20.90 -7.39
C GLN A 13 5.97 -21.14 -8.84
N ALA A 14 4.86 -20.54 -9.29
CA ALA A 14 4.31 -20.78 -10.62
C ALA A 14 4.58 -19.62 -11.60
N GLY A 15 5.28 -18.56 -11.17
CA GLY A 15 5.61 -17.41 -12.01
C GLY A 15 4.40 -16.62 -12.48
N LEU A 16 3.27 -16.70 -11.75
CA LEU A 16 2.04 -16.00 -12.09
C LEU A 16 2.32 -14.50 -12.28
N LYS A 17 1.79 -13.89 -13.34
CA LYS A 17 2.00 -12.45 -13.59
C LYS A 17 0.94 -11.58 -12.92
N ARG A 18 -0.30 -12.07 -12.84
CA ARG A 18 -1.44 -11.34 -12.29
C ARG A 18 -2.51 -12.29 -11.77
N ALA A 19 -3.00 -12.03 -10.56
CA ALA A 19 -4.23 -12.62 -10.05
C ALA A 19 -5.43 -11.72 -10.37
N TYR A 20 -6.58 -12.34 -10.63
CA TYR A 20 -7.86 -11.65 -10.80
C TYR A 20 -8.82 -12.12 -9.71
N PHE A 21 -9.45 -11.15 -9.04
CA PHE A 21 -10.45 -11.37 -8.01
C PHE A 21 -11.80 -10.87 -8.51
N SER A 22 -12.84 -11.65 -8.22
CA SER A 22 -14.23 -11.27 -8.46
C SER A 22 -15.00 -11.37 -7.14
N ALA A 23 -15.78 -10.35 -6.82
CA ALA A 23 -16.72 -10.42 -5.71
C ALA A 23 -17.81 -11.44 -6.04
N PHE A 24 -18.11 -12.31 -5.07
CA PHE A 24 -19.22 -13.24 -5.17
C PHE A 24 -20.53 -12.48 -5.34
N ARG A 25 -21.35 -12.93 -6.30
CA ARG A 25 -22.72 -12.47 -6.52
C ARG A 25 -23.60 -13.72 -6.60
N PRO A 26 -24.74 -13.77 -5.89
CA PRO A 26 -25.69 -14.86 -6.04
C PRO A 26 -26.24 -14.86 -7.47
N ILE A 27 -26.43 -16.07 -8.01
CA ILE A 27 -27.02 -16.31 -9.33
C ILE A 27 -28.19 -17.25 -9.11
N ALA A 28 -29.35 -16.93 -9.70
CA ALA A 28 -30.54 -17.78 -9.62
C ALA A 28 -30.27 -19.20 -10.13
N ASP A 29 -30.96 -20.18 -9.57
CA ASP A 29 -30.86 -21.59 -9.93
C ASP A 29 -29.46 -22.19 -9.68
N THR A 30 -28.72 -21.64 -8.70
CA THR A 30 -27.43 -22.17 -8.27
C THR A 30 -27.44 -22.50 -6.77
N PRO A 31 -26.61 -23.45 -6.29
CA PRO A 31 -26.54 -23.79 -4.87
C PRO A 31 -26.19 -22.62 -3.94
N LEU A 32 -25.66 -21.51 -4.48
CA LEU A 32 -25.25 -20.33 -3.73
C LEU A 32 -26.23 -19.15 -3.88
N GLU A 33 -27.38 -19.34 -4.54
CA GLU A 33 -28.33 -18.26 -4.84
C GLU A 33 -28.83 -17.51 -3.60
N ASN A 34 -28.92 -18.20 -2.46
CA ASN A 34 -29.43 -17.65 -1.20
C ASN A 34 -28.33 -17.08 -0.29
N LEU A 35 -27.07 -17.05 -0.74
CA LEU A 35 -25.97 -16.49 0.03
C LEU A 35 -25.84 -14.97 -0.17
N PRO A 36 -25.40 -14.23 0.86
CA PRO A 36 -25.19 -12.80 0.72
C PRO A 36 -24.06 -12.50 -0.28
N PRO A 37 -24.20 -11.45 -1.11
CA PRO A 37 -23.13 -11.03 -2.01
C PRO A 37 -21.90 -10.58 -1.22
N ALA A 38 -20.71 -10.79 -1.77
CA ALA A 38 -19.49 -10.28 -1.16
C ALA A 38 -19.38 -8.75 -1.39
N PRO A 39 -18.91 -7.98 -0.39
CA PRO A 39 -18.68 -6.54 -0.57
C PRO A 39 -17.69 -6.25 -1.70
N LEU A 40 -18.01 -5.31 -2.61
CA LEU A 40 -17.08 -4.90 -3.68
C LEU A 40 -15.77 -4.33 -3.11
N ALA A 41 -15.84 -3.64 -1.95
CA ALA A 41 -14.65 -3.17 -1.27
C ALA A 41 -13.64 -4.30 -0.99
N ARG A 42 -14.12 -5.50 -0.65
CA ARG A 42 -13.26 -6.67 -0.42
C ARG A 42 -12.46 -7.05 -1.68
N GLN A 43 -13.10 -7.02 -2.85
CA GLN A 43 -12.42 -7.24 -4.13
C GLN A 43 -11.30 -6.20 -4.34
N THR A 44 -11.59 -4.92 -4.09
CA THR A 44 -10.59 -3.84 -4.20
C THR A 44 -9.41 -4.07 -3.25
N ARG A 45 -9.66 -4.47 -2.00
CA ARG A 45 -8.60 -4.77 -1.02
C ARG A 45 -7.75 -5.96 -1.42
N LEU A 46 -8.35 -7.01 -2.00
CA LEU A 46 -7.61 -8.15 -2.54
C LEU A 46 -6.67 -7.73 -3.68
N TYR A 47 -7.14 -6.88 -4.61
CA TYR A 47 -6.27 -6.35 -5.66
C TYR A 47 -5.12 -5.53 -5.09
N GLN A 48 -5.41 -4.59 -4.17
CA GLN A 48 -4.37 -3.78 -3.52
C GLN A 48 -3.33 -4.65 -2.81
N ALA A 49 -3.77 -5.60 -1.98
CA ALA A 49 -2.87 -6.52 -1.30
C ALA A 49 -2.05 -7.37 -2.28
N SER A 50 -2.65 -7.85 -3.37
CA SER A 50 -1.93 -8.61 -4.38
C SER A 50 -0.81 -7.81 -5.05
N PHE A 51 -1.00 -6.50 -5.28
CA PHE A 51 0.06 -5.63 -5.77
C PHE A 51 1.16 -5.46 -4.73
N LEU A 52 0.82 -5.33 -3.45
CA LEU A 52 1.83 -5.21 -2.39
C LEU A 52 2.74 -6.44 -2.33
N LEU A 53 2.15 -7.64 -2.41
CA LEU A 53 2.88 -8.90 -2.44
C LEU A 53 3.81 -8.99 -3.67
N ARG A 54 3.29 -8.62 -4.84
CA ARG A 54 4.00 -8.78 -6.12
C ARG A 54 5.09 -7.72 -6.36
N ASP A 55 4.74 -6.45 -6.16
CA ASP A 55 5.54 -5.32 -6.66
C ASP A 55 6.26 -4.54 -5.55
N TYR A 56 5.78 -4.64 -4.31
CA TYR A 56 6.30 -3.85 -3.18
C TYR A 56 7.10 -4.68 -2.16
N GLY A 57 7.21 -5.99 -2.38
CA GLY A 57 7.96 -6.90 -1.51
C GLY A 57 7.35 -7.07 -0.13
N PHE A 58 6.03 -6.84 0.00
CA PHE A 58 5.28 -7.27 1.18
C PHE A 58 5.20 -8.79 1.20
N ARG A 59 5.09 -9.34 2.41
CA ARG A 59 4.71 -10.73 2.66
C ARG A 59 3.33 -10.76 3.31
N LEU A 60 2.71 -11.94 3.39
CA LEU A 60 1.37 -12.07 4.00
C LEU A 60 1.31 -11.56 5.44
N GLU A 61 2.36 -11.79 6.23
CA GLU A 61 2.48 -11.34 7.62
C GLU A 61 2.60 -9.81 7.75
N ASP A 62 2.94 -9.11 6.67
CA ASP A 62 2.92 -7.65 6.66
C ASP A 62 1.50 -7.10 6.38
N LEU A 63 0.56 -7.93 5.95
CA LEU A 63 -0.78 -7.44 5.62
C LEU A 63 -1.62 -7.28 6.89
N PRO A 64 -2.40 -6.20 7.01
CA PRO A 64 -3.15 -5.88 8.22
C PRO A 64 -4.45 -6.70 8.29
N PHE A 65 -4.34 -8.02 8.39
CA PHE A 65 -5.51 -8.88 8.60
C PHE A 65 -6.11 -8.64 9.98
N GLY A 66 -7.43 -8.52 10.05
CA GLY A 66 -8.18 -8.51 11.29
C GLY A 66 -8.28 -9.89 11.94
N PRO A 67 -8.84 -9.98 13.17
CA PRO A 67 -9.05 -11.25 13.86
C PRO A 67 -9.93 -12.25 13.09
N ASP A 68 -10.79 -11.75 12.21
CA ASP A 68 -11.66 -12.53 11.32
C ASP A 68 -10.94 -13.01 10.04
N GLY A 69 -9.64 -12.72 9.90
CA GLY A 69 -8.83 -13.08 8.76
C GLY A 69 -9.09 -12.24 7.50
N ASN A 70 -9.84 -11.14 7.59
CA ASN A 70 -10.12 -10.24 6.46
C ASN A 70 -9.27 -8.97 6.51
N LEU A 71 -9.14 -8.31 5.36
CA LEU A 71 -8.54 -6.98 5.28
C LEU A 71 -9.59 -5.92 5.64
N PRO A 72 -9.21 -4.81 6.30
CA PRO A 72 -10.09 -3.67 6.53
C PRO A 72 -10.70 -3.18 5.22
N LEU A 73 -12.03 -3.10 5.16
CA LEU A 73 -12.74 -2.72 3.93
C LEU A 73 -12.60 -1.23 3.60
N GLU A 74 -12.54 -0.38 4.62
CA GLU A 74 -12.54 1.08 4.44
C GLU A 74 -11.17 1.67 4.10
N ARG A 75 -10.09 0.91 4.33
CA ARG A 75 -8.73 1.46 4.33
C ARG A 75 -7.78 0.67 3.44
N ASP A 76 -6.91 1.39 2.72
CA ASP A 76 -5.88 0.78 1.89
C ASP A 76 -4.88 -0.02 2.74
N PRO A 77 -4.56 -1.29 2.41
CA PRO A 77 -3.69 -2.12 3.25
C PRO A 77 -2.30 -1.52 3.48
N LYS A 78 -1.73 -0.82 2.48
CA LYS A 78 -0.43 -0.16 2.61
C LYS A 78 -0.50 1.02 3.57
N GLN A 79 -1.57 1.81 3.48
CA GLN A 79 -1.85 2.92 4.39
C GLN A 79 -1.95 2.43 5.84
N VAL A 80 -2.76 1.39 6.08
CA VAL A 80 -2.96 0.83 7.42
C VAL A 80 -1.64 0.31 7.98
N TRP A 81 -0.86 -0.45 7.20
CA TRP A 81 0.44 -0.94 7.64
C TRP A 81 1.39 0.22 8.01
N ALA A 82 1.46 1.26 7.17
CA ALA A 82 2.38 2.37 7.40
C ALA A 82 2.02 3.21 8.64
N GLU A 83 0.73 3.34 8.97
CA GLU A 83 0.32 4.05 10.18
C GLU A 83 0.75 3.34 11.46
N THR A 84 0.73 2.01 11.45
CA THR A 84 1.19 1.20 12.57
C THR A 84 2.72 1.19 12.68
N HIS A 85 3.45 1.19 11.56
CA HIS A 85 4.89 0.93 11.56
C HIS A 85 5.77 2.16 11.33
N LEU A 86 5.34 3.12 10.51
CA LEU A 86 6.17 4.25 10.06
C LEU A 86 5.84 5.57 10.76
N ARG A 87 4.68 5.66 11.43
CA ARG A 87 4.25 6.92 12.06
C ARG A 87 5.14 7.32 13.24
N ALA A 88 5.62 6.32 14.00
CA ALA A 88 6.58 6.50 15.09
C ALA A 88 8.04 6.35 14.64
N ALA A 89 8.28 5.73 13.48
CA ALA A 89 9.60 5.49 12.90
C ALA A 89 9.61 5.91 11.42
N PRO A 90 9.57 7.21 11.13
CA PRO A 90 9.50 7.70 9.75
C PRO A 90 10.78 7.38 8.96
N VAL A 91 10.61 7.16 7.65
CA VAL A 91 11.68 6.74 6.75
C VAL A 91 12.48 7.96 6.25
N GLU A 92 13.79 7.99 6.49
CA GLU A 92 14.67 9.03 5.93
C GLU A 92 14.92 8.79 4.43
N ILE A 93 14.37 9.67 3.60
CA ILE A 93 14.38 9.51 2.14
C ILE A 93 15.80 9.48 1.54
N ASN A 94 16.74 10.22 2.14
CA ASN A 94 18.10 10.31 1.61
C ASN A 94 18.95 9.06 1.88
N THR A 95 18.56 8.19 2.83
CA THR A 95 19.36 7.01 3.21
C THR A 95 18.62 5.69 2.99
N ALA A 96 17.29 5.69 3.07
CA ALA A 96 16.46 4.48 2.97
C ALA A 96 16.74 3.64 1.72
N GLY A 97 16.79 2.32 1.87
CA GLY A 97 16.88 1.41 0.73
C GLY A 97 15.59 1.38 -0.08
N ARG A 98 15.66 0.81 -1.30
CA ARG A 98 14.49 0.64 -2.18
C ARG A 98 13.29 -0.01 -1.47
N ARG A 99 13.55 -1.04 -0.66
CA ARG A 99 12.50 -1.80 0.05
C ARG A 99 11.78 -0.92 1.08
N GLU A 100 12.51 -0.10 1.82
CA GLU A 100 11.94 0.83 2.81
C GLU A 100 11.13 1.93 2.13
N LEU A 101 11.64 2.50 1.03
CA LEU A 101 10.90 3.48 0.23
C LEU A 101 9.58 2.89 -0.29
N LEU A 102 9.58 1.62 -0.73
CA LEU A 102 8.38 0.94 -1.17
C LEU A 102 7.37 0.66 -0.05
N ARG A 103 7.75 0.75 1.23
CA ARG A 103 6.79 0.67 2.34
C ARG A 103 6.00 1.96 2.56
N VAL A 104 6.55 3.11 2.14
CA VAL A 104 5.93 4.42 2.35
C VAL A 104 4.69 4.61 1.46
N PRO A 105 3.52 5.01 2.00
CA PRO A 105 2.35 5.37 1.21
C PRO A 105 2.65 6.51 0.23
N GLY A 106 2.14 6.43 -0.99
CA GLY A 106 2.42 7.43 -2.03
C GLY A 106 3.75 7.27 -2.77
N ILE A 107 4.61 6.33 -2.35
CA ILE A 107 5.82 5.93 -3.10
C ILE A 107 5.56 4.58 -3.79
N GLY A 108 5.52 4.60 -5.12
CA GLY A 108 5.47 3.42 -5.99
C GLY A 108 6.86 2.99 -6.49
N PRO A 109 6.97 1.87 -7.25
CA PRO A 109 8.24 1.41 -7.83
C PRO A 109 8.96 2.47 -8.65
N LYS A 110 8.25 3.16 -9.54
CA LYS A 110 8.85 4.21 -10.39
C LYS A 110 9.40 5.38 -9.57
N SER A 111 8.61 5.87 -8.60
CA SER A 111 9.05 6.98 -7.74
C SER A 111 10.16 6.56 -6.77
N ALA A 112 10.18 5.30 -6.31
CA ALA A 112 11.27 4.78 -5.51
C ALA A 112 12.59 4.80 -6.29
N GLU A 113 12.59 4.34 -7.55
CA GLU A 113 13.78 4.47 -8.42
C GLU A 113 14.18 5.92 -8.65
N ALA A 114 13.21 6.80 -8.90
CA ALA A 114 13.46 8.22 -9.12
C ALA A 114 14.11 8.89 -7.89
N ILE A 115 13.69 8.53 -6.67
CA ILE A 115 14.32 8.97 -5.41
C ILE A 115 15.76 8.46 -5.32
N LEU A 116 15.98 7.18 -5.58
CA LEU A 116 17.31 6.55 -5.49
C LEU A 116 18.29 7.17 -6.48
N ALA A 117 17.83 7.54 -7.68
CA ALA A 117 18.62 8.24 -8.67
C ALA A 117 18.89 9.68 -8.23
N ALA A 118 17.85 10.45 -7.90
CA ALA A 118 17.98 11.87 -7.58
C ALA A 118 18.90 12.14 -6.38
N ARG A 119 18.89 11.27 -5.36
CA ARG A 119 19.72 11.46 -4.16
C ARG A 119 21.22 11.24 -4.37
N ARG A 120 21.61 10.69 -5.53
CA ARG A 120 23.04 10.60 -5.93
C ARG A 120 23.58 11.96 -6.37
N GLU A 121 22.71 12.84 -6.85
CA GLU A 121 23.07 14.16 -7.37
C GLU A 121 22.82 15.27 -6.34
N THR A 122 21.72 15.18 -5.60
CA THR A 122 21.34 16.22 -4.62
C THR A 122 20.63 15.64 -3.42
N ARG A 123 20.80 16.26 -2.24
CA ARG A 123 19.95 15.94 -1.09
C ARG A 123 18.52 16.42 -1.31
N LEU A 124 17.56 15.57 -0.97
CA LEU A 124 16.12 15.83 -1.02
C LEU A 124 15.68 16.41 0.32
N ARG A 125 15.26 17.68 0.31
CA ARG A 125 14.96 18.49 1.50
C ARG A 125 13.54 19.05 1.53
N ALA A 126 12.85 19.04 0.39
CA ALA A 126 11.50 19.60 0.26
C ALA A 126 10.53 18.62 -0.42
N LEU A 127 9.27 18.63 0.00
CA LEU A 127 8.20 17.84 -0.62
C LEU A 127 8.03 18.16 -2.12
N SER A 128 8.27 19.41 -2.53
CA SER A 128 8.20 19.79 -3.94
C SER A 128 9.19 19.02 -4.82
N GLN A 129 10.36 18.66 -4.29
CA GLN A 129 11.33 17.81 -5.00
C GLN A 129 10.75 16.39 -5.18
N LEU A 130 10.15 15.81 -4.13
CA LEU A 130 9.53 14.49 -4.22
C LEU A 130 8.34 14.46 -5.18
N ARG A 131 7.53 15.52 -5.21
CA ARG A 131 6.39 15.62 -6.13
C ARG A 131 6.85 15.58 -7.60
N LYS A 132 7.98 16.23 -7.93
CA LYS A 132 8.59 16.16 -9.26
C LYS A 132 9.08 14.75 -9.61
N LEU A 133 9.38 13.92 -8.61
CA LEU A 133 9.75 12.51 -8.77
C LEU A 133 8.54 11.56 -8.80
N GLY A 134 7.31 12.10 -8.85
CA GLY A 134 6.08 11.32 -8.92
C GLY A 134 5.61 10.73 -7.59
N VAL A 135 6.13 11.24 -6.45
CA VAL A 135 5.65 10.85 -5.12
C VAL A 135 4.34 11.59 -4.81
N ASP A 136 3.34 10.85 -4.33
CA ASP A 136 2.19 11.46 -3.66
C ASP A 136 2.61 11.96 -2.27
N THR A 137 2.97 13.24 -2.23
CA THR A 137 3.47 13.89 -1.01
C THR A 137 2.42 14.00 0.09
N ALA A 138 1.12 14.02 -0.24
CA ALA A 138 0.08 14.12 0.77
C ALA A 138 0.02 12.85 1.62
N ARG A 139 0.19 11.68 0.97
CA ARG A 139 0.25 10.39 1.65
C ARG A 139 1.61 10.08 2.27
N ALA A 140 2.70 10.51 1.63
CA ALA A 140 4.05 10.19 2.10
C ALA A 140 4.50 11.04 3.29
N ALA A 141 4.13 12.33 3.34
CA ALA A 141 4.64 13.29 4.33
C ALA A 141 4.56 12.82 5.80
N PRO A 142 3.50 12.15 6.27
CA PRO A 142 3.44 11.68 7.65
C PRO A 142 4.41 10.54 8.01
N CYS A 143 4.98 9.86 7.01
CA CYS A 143 5.77 8.63 7.17
C CYS A 143 7.25 8.80 6.80
N ILE A 144 7.71 10.03 6.54
CA ILE A 144 9.05 10.29 5.99
C ILE A 144 9.77 11.41 6.71
N LEU A 145 11.09 11.38 6.63
CA LEU A 145 11.98 12.49 6.94
C LEU A 145 12.67 12.98 5.66
N LEU A 146 12.95 14.27 5.64
CA LEU A 146 13.73 14.95 4.60
C LEU A 146 14.95 15.57 5.26
N ASP A 147 16.10 14.90 5.13
CA ASP A 147 17.37 15.37 5.68
C ASP A 147 17.31 15.55 7.21
N GLY A 148 16.75 14.55 7.89
CA GLY A 148 16.56 14.50 9.34
C GLY A 148 15.35 15.29 9.86
N LYS A 149 14.58 15.94 8.98
CA LYS A 149 13.46 16.80 9.39
C LYS A 149 12.12 16.26 8.91
N SER A 150 11.12 16.33 9.78
CA SER A 150 9.74 16.07 9.38
C SER A 150 9.26 17.17 8.43
N PRO A 151 8.69 16.82 7.26
CA PRO A 151 8.13 17.83 6.37
C PRO A 151 6.94 18.54 7.03
N PRO A 152 6.68 19.82 6.69
CA PRO A 152 5.53 20.53 7.20
C PRO A 152 4.25 19.79 6.78
N ARG A 153 3.42 19.44 7.76
CA ARG A 153 2.11 18.83 7.54
C ARG A 153 1.14 19.95 7.23
N GLN A 154 0.65 20.04 5.99
CA GLN A 154 -0.60 20.74 5.77
C GLN A 154 -1.69 19.87 6.39
N LEU A 155 -2.09 20.19 7.62
CA LEU A 155 -3.34 19.70 8.17
C LEU A 155 -4.43 20.21 7.24
N GLY A 156 -5.07 19.30 6.49
CA GLY A 156 -6.26 19.67 5.75
C GLY A 156 -7.28 20.22 6.74
N LEU A 157 -7.60 21.51 6.65
CA LEU A 157 -8.58 22.18 7.51
C LEU A 157 -10.03 21.74 7.25
N TRP A 158 -10.23 20.59 6.61
CA TRP A 158 -11.54 20.09 6.20
C TRP A 158 -11.58 18.56 6.33
N GLY A 159 -11.90 18.09 7.53
CA GLY A 159 -12.45 16.75 7.76
C GLY A 159 -13.85 16.90 8.33
N GLY A 160 -14.85 17.12 7.46
CA GLY A 160 -16.25 16.82 7.79
C GLY A 160 -16.38 15.31 8.07
N ARG A 161 -17.22 14.85 9.01
CA ARG A 161 -18.70 14.71 8.83
C ARG A 161 -18.97 14.19 7.41
N ASP A 162 -19.29 12.93 7.19
CA ASP A 162 -20.27 12.06 7.87
C ASP A 162 -19.82 10.60 7.95
#